data_AF-A0A918DF37-F1
#
_entry.id   AF-A0A918DF37-F1
#
_cell.length_a   1.000
_cell.length_b   1.000
_cell.length_c   1.000
_cell.angle_alpha   90.00
_cell.angle_beta   90.00
_cell.angle_gamma   90.00
#
_symmetry.space_group_name_H-M   'P 1'
#
loop_
_entity.id
_entity.type
_entity.pdbx_description
1 polymer ?
#
loop_
_entity_poly.entity_id
_entity_poly.type
_entity_poly.pdbx_seq_one_letter_code
_entity_poly.pdbx_strand_id
1 'polypeptide(L)'
;MTSIPDFMFRHTAAIEPLIGEGAYGPVYGPEVTEPCLADDKRQLVRDANGLEIVSDTTVYFKPGVVCPPGSRVTVNGRSTTAITSLIRDGGGLPTPDHVEVALK
;
A
#
# COMPACT_ATOMS: atom_id res chain seq x y z
N MET A 1 2.60 6.17 -21.19
CA MET A 1 2.58 5.71 -19.80
C MET A 1 3.68 4.68 -19.67
N THR A 2 4.73 5.03 -18.95
CA THR A 2 5.82 4.10 -18.65
C THR A 2 5.50 3.58 -17.25
N SER A 3 5.41 2.28 -17.02
CA SER A 3 5.22 1.76 -15.66
C SER A 3 6.57 1.50 -15.00
N ILE A 4 6.57 1.28 -13.68
CA ILE A 4 7.68 0.57 -13.05
C ILE A 4 7.96 -0.74 -13.83
N PRO A 5 9.21 -1.03 -14.22
CA PRO A 5 9.53 -2.26 -14.92
C PRO A 5 9.13 -3.51 -14.13
N ASP A 6 8.54 -4.48 -14.82
CA ASP A 6 7.95 -5.67 -14.18
C ASP A 6 8.92 -6.46 -13.31
N PHE A 7 10.20 -6.50 -13.68
CA PHE A 7 11.22 -7.22 -12.91
C PHE A 7 11.47 -6.64 -11.52
N MET A 8 11.05 -5.39 -11.24
CA MET A 8 11.20 -4.77 -9.91
C MET A 8 10.12 -5.23 -8.93
N PHE A 9 8.96 -5.72 -9.41
CA PHE A 9 7.90 -6.24 -8.55
C PHE A 9 8.23 -7.67 -8.07
N ARG A 10 9.23 -7.77 -7.21
CA ARG A 10 9.77 -9.04 -6.70
C ARG A 10 8.95 -9.65 -5.55
N HIS A 11 8.02 -8.90 -4.99
CA HIS A 11 7.18 -9.31 -3.87
C HIS A 11 5.74 -9.51 -4.32
N THR A 12 4.93 -10.09 -3.44
CA THR A 12 3.48 -10.23 -3.62
C THR A 12 2.80 -9.72 -2.37
N ALA A 13 1.69 -9.01 -2.55
CA ALA A 13 0.84 -8.57 -1.45
C ALA A 13 -0.59 -9.01 -1.71
N ALA A 14 -1.23 -9.56 -0.67
CA ALA A 14 -2.66 -9.81 -0.64
C ALA A 14 -3.37 -8.58 -0.07
N ILE A 15 -4.39 -8.11 -0.78
CA ILE A 15 -5.12 -6.88 -0.47
C ILE A 15 -6.57 -7.27 -0.23
N GLU A 16 -7.11 -6.94 0.94
CA GLU A 16 -8.54 -6.97 1.21
C GLU A 16 -9.05 -5.52 1.20
N PRO A 17 -9.64 -5.04 0.08
CA PRO A 17 -9.99 -3.63 -0.07
C PRO A 17 -11.07 -3.22 0.94
N LEU A 18 -10.90 -2.09 1.61
CA LEU A 18 -11.96 -1.55 2.47
C LEU A 18 -13.16 -1.13 1.62
N ILE A 19 -14.32 -1.77 1.82
CA ILE A 19 -15.56 -1.45 1.10
C ILE A 19 -16.51 -0.57 1.91
N GLY A 20 -16.29 -0.45 3.23
CA GLY A 20 -17.06 0.44 4.09
C GLY A 20 -16.91 0.13 5.57
N GLU A 21 -17.71 0.81 6.39
CA GLU A 21 -17.80 0.61 7.83
C GLU A 21 -19.15 -0.04 8.17
N GLY A 22 -19.10 -1.18 8.86
CA GLY A 22 -20.28 -1.91 9.35
C GLY A 22 -20.52 -1.68 10.84
N ALA A 23 -21.61 -2.26 11.37
CA ALA A 23 -21.98 -2.12 12.79
C ALA A 23 -20.92 -2.65 13.78
N TYR A 24 -20.00 -3.50 13.32
CA TYR A 24 -18.97 -4.14 14.13
C TYR A 24 -17.54 -3.77 13.69
N GLY A 25 -17.38 -2.77 12.81
CA GLY A 25 -16.09 -2.31 12.30
C GLY A 25 -15.95 -2.42 10.77
N PRO A 26 -14.72 -2.33 10.24
CA PRO A 26 -14.47 -2.26 8.81
C PRO A 26 -14.92 -3.53 8.09
N VAL A 27 -15.57 -3.35 6.94
CA VAL A 27 -15.96 -4.42 6.04
C VAL A 27 -15.00 -4.42 4.86
N TYR A 28 -14.37 -5.58 4.63
CA TYR A 28 -13.44 -5.77 3.52
C TYR A 28 -14.11 -6.52 2.37
N GLY A 29 -13.67 -6.20 1.15
CA GLY A 29 -14.01 -6.92 -0.06
C GLY A 29 -13.22 -8.23 -0.19
N PRO A 30 -13.38 -8.95 -1.31
CA PRO A 30 -12.62 -10.16 -1.58
C PRO A 30 -11.12 -9.87 -1.64
N GLU A 31 -10.32 -10.80 -1.12
CA GLU A 31 -8.86 -10.72 -1.19
C GLU A 31 -8.38 -10.80 -2.66
N VAL A 32 -7.49 -9.88 -3.02
CA VAL A 32 -6.83 -9.82 -4.33
C VAL A 32 -5.32 -9.83 -4.13
N THR A 33 -4.62 -10.72 -4.82
CA THR A 33 -3.15 -10.82 -4.75
C THR A 33 -2.52 -10.12 -5.92
N GLU A 34 -1.66 -9.14 -5.65
CA GLU A 34 -1.00 -8.31 -6.66
C GLU A 34 0.54 -8.35 -6.50
N PRO A 35 1.30 -8.35 -7.62
CA PRO A 35 2.75 -8.20 -7.57
C PRO A 35 3.12 -6.78 -7.13
N CYS A 36 4.11 -6.68 -6.25
CA CYS A 36 4.50 -5.41 -5.66
C CYS A 36 6.01 -5.30 -5.41
N LEU A 37 6.45 -4.07 -5.22
CA LEU A 37 7.77 -3.73 -4.69
C LEU A 37 7.53 -3.24 -3.26
N ALA A 38 7.95 -4.00 -2.27
CA ALA A 38 7.89 -3.59 -0.88
C ALA A 38 9.21 -2.92 -0.50
N ASP A 39 9.13 -1.70 0.00
CA ASP A 39 10.21 -0.99 0.66
C ASP A 39 9.97 -1.04 2.17
N ASP A 40 10.54 -2.07 2.81
CA ASP A 40 10.51 -2.25 4.26
C ASP A 40 11.54 -1.32 4.92
N LYS A 41 11.21 -0.02 4.97
CA LYS A 41 12.01 0.95 5.72
C LYS A 41 11.45 1.10 7.12
N ARG A 42 12.01 0.35 8.06
CA ARG A 42 11.75 0.58 9.49
C ARG A 42 12.34 1.89 9.95
N GLN A 43 11.51 2.91 10.18
CA GLN A 43 11.95 4.18 10.74
C GLN A 43 11.10 4.56 11.96
N LEU A 44 11.74 4.70 13.12
CA LEU A 44 11.13 5.24 14.33
C LEU A 44 10.81 6.72 14.10
N VAL A 45 9.52 7.07 14.08
CA VAL A 45 9.06 8.46 14.08
C VAL A 45 8.35 8.71 15.42
N ARG A 46 8.80 9.73 16.16
CA ARG A 46 8.17 10.17 17.41
C ARG A 46 7.12 11.23 17.10
N ASP A 47 5.90 11.06 17.60
CA ASP A 47 4.89 12.12 17.56
C ASP A 47 5.20 13.20 18.63
N ALA A 48 4.49 14.33 18.56
CA ALA A 48 4.67 15.46 19.49
C ALA A 48 4.23 15.17 20.94
N ASN A 49 3.53 14.06 21.18
CA ASN A 49 3.12 13.54 22.49
C ASN A 49 4.04 12.41 23.00
N GLY A 50 5.10 12.05 22.26
CA GLY A 50 6.01 10.97 22.60
C GLY A 50 5.49 9.57 22.27
N LEU A 51 4.41 9.44 21.51
CA LEU A 51 3.92 8.14 21.04
C LEU A 51 4.72 7.69 19.81
N GLU A 52 5.26 6.48 19.87
CA GLU A 52 5.94 5.85 18.75
C GLU A 52 4.90 5.32 17.77
N ILE A 53 4.64 6.04 16.68
CA ILE A 53 3.91 5.47 15.54
C ILE A 53 4.95 5.05 14.51
N VAL A 54 5.19 3.75 14.51
CA VAL A 54 5.95 3.06 13.47
C VAL A 54 5.06 3.02 12.22
N SER A 55 5.56 3.51 11.10
CA SER A 55 5.07 3.16 9.76
C SER A 55 6.28 2.57 9.05
N ASP A 56 6.25 1.24 8.86
CA ASP A 56 7.44 0.44 8.57
C ASP A 56 7.62 0.09 7.09
N THR A 57 6.59 0.26 6.26
CA THR A 57 6.58 -0.31 4.92
C THR A 57 5.82 0.56 3.92
N THR A 58 6.46 0.91 2.80
CA THR A 58 5.80 1.45 1.61
C THR A 58 5.73 0.36 0.55
N VAL A 59 4.56 0.17 -0.06
CA VAL A 59 4.37 -0.81 -1.13
C VAL A 59 4.02 -0.08 -2.42
N TYR A 60 4.75 -0.40 -3.47
CA TYR A 60 4.50 0.09 -4.82
C TYR A 60 3.84 -1.00 -5.66
N PHE A 61 2.72 -0.67 -6.27
CA PHE A 61 1.93 -1.54 -7.13
C PHE A 61 1.90 -1.04 -8.57
N LYS A 62 1.45 -1.89 -9.47
CA LYS A 62 1.13 -1.51 -10.84
C LYS A 62 0.01 -0.45 -10.86
N PRO A 63 0.00 0.44 -11.88
CA PRO A 63 -1.14 1.32 -12.12
C PRO A 63 -2.46 0.54 -12.18
N GLY A 64 -3.51 1.07 -11.53
CA GLY A 64 -4.85 0.49 -11.53
C GLY A 64 -5.16 -0.46 -10.37
N VAL A 65 -4.16 -0.83 -9.55
CA VAL A 65 -4.42 -1.62 -8.33
C VAL A 65 -5.26 -0.80 -7.35
N VAL A 66 -6.31 -1.42 -6.81
CA VAL A 66 -7.27 -0.80 -5.89
C VAL A 66 -6.92 -1.20 -4.46
N CYS A 67 -6.37 -0.25 -3.71
CA CYS A 67 -6.07 -0.41 -2.29
C CYS A 67 -6.39 0.91 -1.57
N PRO A 68 -7.67 1.21 -1.29
CA PRO A 68 -8.03 2.44 -0.60
C PRO A 68 -7.45 2.49 0.83
N PRO A 69 -7.28 3.68 1.43
CA PRO A 69 -6.92 3.80 2.84
C PRO A 69 -7.83 2.96 3.75
N GLY A 70 -7.24 2.31 4.75
CA GLY A 70 -7.90 1.38 5.65
C GLY A 70 -7.98 -0.06 5.14
N SER A 71 -7.68 -0.33 3.86
CA SER A 71 -7.61 -1.70 3.33
C SER A 71 -6.60 -2.54 4.10
N ARG A 72 -6.91 -3.82 4.28
CA ARG A 72 -5.96 -4.76 4.87
C ARG A 72 -4.99 -5.21 3.81
N VAL A 73 -3.70 -5.15 4.13
CA VAL A 73 -2.62 -5.53 3.22
C VAL A 73 -1.71 -6.51 3.93
N THR A 74 -1.52 -7.66 3.32
CA THR A 74 -0.60 -8.70 3.78
C THR A 74 0.56 -8.81 2.81
N VAL A 75 1.76 -8.44 3.26
CA VAL A 75 3.01 -8.43 2.47
C VAL A 75 4.15 -8.97 3.32
N ASN A 76 5.07 -9.74 2.74
CA ASN A 76 6.22 -10.32 3.44
C ASN A 76 5.85 -11.09 4.73
N GLY A 77 4.67 -11.74 4.73
CA GLY A 77 4.15 -12.51 5.86
C GLY A 77 3.58 -11.66 7.01
N ARG A 78 3.44 -10.35 6.84
CA ARG A 78 2.86 -9.44 7.83
C ARG A 78 1.59 -8.81 7.28
N SER A 79 0.55 -8.78 8.11
CA SER A 79 -0.72 -8.13 7.79
C SER A 79 -0.83 -6.82 8.56
N THR A 80 -1.14 -5.74 7.85
CA THR A 80 -1.33 -4.39 8.39
C THR A 80 -2.37 -3.64 7.54
N THR A 81 -2.61 -2.37 7.80
CA THR A 81 -3.60 -1.56 7.08
C THR A 81 -2.94 -0.45 6.28
N ALA A 82 -3.50 -0.15 5.11
CA ALA A 82 -3.13 1.01 4.30
C ALA A 82 -3.46 2.32 5.05
N ILE A 83 -2.49 3.22 5.16
CA ILE A 83 -2.67 4.57 5.71
C ILE A 83 -3.05 5.53 4.57
N THR A 84 -2.32 5.46 3.47
CA THR A 84 -2.55 6.28 2.27
C THR A 84 -2.42 5.41 1.03
N SER A 85 -3.05 5.87 -0.06
CA SER A 85 -2.97 5.25 -1.38
C SER A 85 -2.98 6.35 -2.42
N LEU A 86 -1.88 6.45 -3.18
CA LEU A 86 -1.62 7.56 -4.08
C LEU A 86 -1.34 7.02 -5.48
N ILE A 87 -2.11 7.51 -6.45
CA ILE A 87 -1.86 7.24 -7.86
C ILE A 87 -0.76 8.21 -8.31
N ARG A 88 0.36 7.67 -8.77
CA ARG A 88 1.47 8.40 -9.37
C ARG A 88 1.44 8.16 -10.87
N ASP A 89 1.01 9.14 -11.65
CA ASP A 89 0.80 9.02 -13.10
C ASP A 89 1.60 10.04 -13.94
N GLY A 90 2.51 10.78 -13.28
CA GLY A 90 3.46 11.69 -13.94
C GLY A 90 2.86 12.84 -14.72
N GLY A 91 1.52 13.00 -14.76
CA GLY A 91 0.84 13.98 -15.61
C GLY A 91 1.20 13.88 -17.10
N GLY A 92 1.56 12.70 -17.61
CA GLY A 92 1.97 12.51 -19.01
C GLY A 92 3.46 12.68 -19.28
N LEU A 93 4.27 12.97 -18.26
CA LEU A 93 5.73 12.84 -18.36
C LEU A 93 6.14 11.36 -18.48
N PRO A 94 7.33 11.05 -19.05
CA PRO A 94 7.82 9.67 -19.17
C PRO A 94 8.36 9.12 -17.84
N THR A 95 7.68 9.38 -16.74
CA THR A 95 8.00 8.83 -15.42
C THR A 95 7.34 7.47 -15.22
N PRO A 96 7.90 6.59 -14.37
CA PRO A 96 7.26 5.33 -14.02
C PRO A 96 5.96 5.52 -13.22
N ASP A 97 4.83 5.26 -13.86
CA ASP A 97 3.51 5.28 -13.25
C ASP A 97 3.36 4.08 -12.30
N HIS A 98 2.74 4.31 -11.15
CA HIS A 98 2.51 3.30 -10.12
C HIS A 98 1.46 3.76 -9.10
N VAL A 99 1.01 2.82 -8.26
CA VAL A 99 0.25 3.15 -7.04
C VAL A 99 1.17 2.99 -5.84
N GLU A 100 1.28 4.03 -5.03
CA GLU A 100 2.08 4.07 -3.81
C GLU A 100 1.16 3.95 -2.60
N VAL A 101 1.38 2.91 -1.78
CA VAL A 101 0.58 2.64 -0.58
C VAL A 101 1.49 2.63 0.63
N ALA A 102 1.26 3.55 1.58
CA ALA A 102 1.95 3.55 2.86
C ALA A 102 1.20 2.66 3.85
N LEU A 103 1.91 1.76 4.52
CA LEU A 103 1.36 0.84 5.49
C LEU A 103 1.68 1.26 6.92
N LYS A 104 0.81 0.85 7.86
CA LYS A 104 1.04 1.02 9.30
C LYS A 104 2.07 0.03 9.82
#